data_AF-A0A370U1V9-F1
#
_entry.id   AF-A0A370U1V9-F1
#
_cell.length_a   1.000
_cell.length_b   1.000
_cell.length_c   1.000
_cell.angle_alpha   90.00
_cell.angle_beta   90.00
_cell.angle_gamma   90.00
#
_symmetry.space_group_name_H-M   'P 1'
#
loop_
_entity.id
_entity.type
_entity.pdbx_description
1 polymer ?
#
loop_
_entity_poly.entity_id
_entity_poly.type
_entity_poly.pdbx_seq_one_letter_code
_entity_poly.pdbx_strand_id
1 'polypeptide(L)'
;MRLIIRDDPVSASSYIANYIIERINNFNPTKEHPFVLGLPTGSSPVSVYKVLVERYKAGDVSFENVVTFNMDEYIGIPREHPQSYHTYMYDHFFSHVNVHPSNIHILNGNAIDPETECVQYEAAIKAAGGIDLFLGGIGPDGHIAFNEPGSSLLSRTRVKTLAYDTILANSRFFGNDLEKVPKMALTVGVQTILEAREVVIIITGAHKSMALKKCVEDGVNHMWTLSSLQLHPHPMIVVDEDATLELQVKTVKYFKSIEAVATSQGFEQILPSKVRTGPRPRAIAKKIGAGPEIQEPGILEPQPVTSTLLTAPANEYPVRSHTPELIPDRMGSRITAH
;
A
#
# COMPACT_ATOMS: atom_id res chain seq x y z
N MET A 1 -5.24 -14.74 0.09
CA MET A 1 -5.15 -13.74 -1.00
C MET A 1 -6.09 -14.12 -2.13
N ARG A 2 -6.70 -13.14 -2.78
CA ARG A 2 -7.46 -13.29 -4.01
C ARG A 2 -6.63 -12.78 -5.19
N LEU A 3 -6.58 -13.54 -6.28
CA LEU A 3 -6.03 -13.07 -7.55
C LEU A 3 -7.14 -13.18 -8.60
N ILE A 4 -7.63 -12.04 -9.04
CA ILE A 4 -8.72 -11.91 -9.99
C ILE A 4 -8.13 -11.62 -11.35
N ILE A 5 -8.31 -12.55 -12.29
CA ILE A 5 -7.79 -12.40 -13.65
C ILE A 5 -8.96 -12.02 -14.57
N ARG A 6 -8.76 -10.96 -15.35
CA ARG A 6 -9.70 -10.45 -16.35
C ARG A 6 -9.02 -10.42 -17.71
N ASP A 7 -9.81 -10.40 -18.76
CA ASP A 7 -9.29 -10.53 -20.13
C ASP A 7 -8.43 -9.33 -20.52
N ASP A 8 -8.76 -8.14 -20.01
CA ASP A 8 -8.16 -6.87 -20.43
C ASP A 8 -8.13 -5.81 -19.31
N PRO A 9 -7.36 -4.72 -19.48
CA PRO A 9 -7.25 -3.66 -18.47
C PRO A 9 -8.58 -2.98 -18.11
N VAL A 10 -9.52 -2.87 -19.05
CA VAL A 10 -10.83 -2.21 -18.84
C VAL A 10 -11.73 -3.10 -17.99
N SER A 11 -11.77 -4.40 -18.27
CA SER A 11 -12.54 -5.36 -17.45
C SER A 11 -11.94 -5.52 -16.05
N ALA A 12 -10.60 -5.50 -15.90
CA ALA A 12 -9.93 -5.41 -14.60
C ALA A 12 -10.33 -4.14 -13.82
N SER A 13 -10.29 -2.98 -14.47
CA SER A 13 -10.64 -1.70 -13.84
C SER A 13 -12.11 -1.63 -13.44
N SER A 14 -13.00 -2.12 -14.30
CA SER A 14 -14.45 -2.15 -14.05
C SER A 14 -14.79 -3.05 -12.87
N TYR A 15 -14.09 -4.19 -12.73
CA TYR A 15 -14.27 -5.08 -11.59
C TYR A 15 -13.92 -4.39 -10.26
N ILE A 16 -12.78 -3.70 -10.22
CA ILE A 16 -12.35 -2.95 -9.01
C ILE A 16 -13.33 -1.82 -8.69
N ALA A 17 -13.76 -1.04 -9.70
CA ALA A 17 -14.70 0.06 -9.49
C ALA A 17 -16.03 -0.45 -8.91
N ASN A 18 -16.58 -1.52 -9.47
CA ASN A 18 -17.79 -2.16 -8.95
C ASN A 18 -17.58 -2.67 -7.52
N TYR A 19 -16.41 -3.25 -7.22
CA TYR A 19 -16.07 -3.70 -5.87
C TYR A 19 -16.04 -2.52 -4.89
N ILE A 20 -15.37 -1.42 -5.22
CA ILE A 20 -15.33 -0.21 -4.38
C ILE A 20 -16.75 0.33 -4.12
N ILE A 21 -17.58 0.39 -5.15
CA ILE A 21 -18.98 0.83 -5.03
C ILE A 21 -19.77 -0.08 -4.10
N GLU A 22 -19.66 -1.40 -4.27
CA GLU A 22 -20.31 -2.38 -3.39
C GLU A 22 -19.83 -2.21 -1.94
N ARG A 23 -18.54 -1.96 -1.73
CA ARG A 23 -17.98 -1.75 -0.39
C ARG A 23 -18.50 -0.47 0.25
N ILE A 24 -18.55 0.64 -0.47
CA ILE A 24 -19.11 1.91 0.01
C ILE A 24 -20.61 1.74 0.34
N ASN A 25 -21.39 1.18 -0.58
CA ASN A 25 -22.84 1.04 -0.41
C ASN A 25 -23.19 0.07 0.74
N ASN A 26 -22.48 -1.05 0.86
CA ASN A 26 -22.68 -1.99 1.97
C ASN A 26 -22.21 -1.44 3.31
N PHE A 27 -21.21 -0.56 3.32
CA PHE A 27 -20.78 0.14 4.53
C PHE A 27 -21.82 1.18 4.98
N ASN A 28 -22.56 1.76 4.03
CA ASN A 28 -23.59 2.78 4.25
C ASN A 28 -23.04 3.98 5.06
N PRO A 29 -22.07 4.74 4.51
CA PRO A 29 -21.35 5.75 5.27
C PRO A 29 -22.23 6.93 5.66
N THR A 30 -22.00 7.42 6.86
CA THR A 30 -22.66 8.61 7.43
C THR A 30 -21.61 9.62 7.85
N LYS A 31 -22.01 10.84 8.19
CA LYS A 31 -21.08 11.87 8.64
C LYS A 31 -20.30 11.47 9.89
N GLU A 32 -20.94 10.76 10.81
CA GLU A 32 -20.34 10.28 12.07
C GLU A 32 -19.53 8.99 11.88
N HIS A 33 -19.75 8.30 10.76
CA HIS A 33 -19.14 7.02 10.43
C HIS A 33 -18.82 6.97 8.93
N PRO A 34 -17.81 7.73 8.47
CA PRO A 34 -17.46 7.80 7.06
C PRO A 34 -16.74 6.53 6.60
N PHE A 35 -16.76 6.27 5.30
CA PHE A 35 -15.95 5.21 4.69
C PHE A 35 -14.56 5.76 4.35
N VAL A 36 -13.50 5.12 4.83
CA VAL A 36 -12.12 5.61 4.63
C VAL A 36 -11.43 4.85 3.48
N LEU A 37 -11.08 5.58 2.42
CA LEU A 37 -10.56 5.05 1.16
C LEU A 37 -9.11 5.52 0.89
N GLY A 38 -8.19 4.57 0.81
CA GLY A 38 -6.82 4.81 0.32
C GLY A 38 -6.77 4.82 -1.21
N LEU A 39 -6.09 5.81 -1.81
CA LEU A 39 -6.08 6.03 -3.26
C LEU A 39 -4.67 6.14 -3.86
N PRO A 40 -4.40 5.51 -5.02
CA PRO A 40 -3.14 5.64 -5.73
C PRO A 40 -3.24 6.66 -6.88
N THR A 41 -2.10 7.03 -7.45
CA THR A 41 -2.00 7.77 -8.72
C THR A 41 -1.39 6.89 -9.82
N GLY A 42 -1.06 7.49 -10.96
CA GLY A 42 -0.42 6.80 -12.08
C GLY A 42 -1.40 6.21 -13.09
N SER A 43 -0.88 5.57 -14.14
CA SER A 43 -1.70 5.18 -15.30
C SER A 43 -2.72 4.07 -15.03
N SER A 44 -2.39 3.11 -14.15
CA SER A 44 -3.26 1.96 -13.86
C SER A 44 -4.62 2.34 -13.26
N PRO A 45 -4.74 3.19 -12.22
CA PRO A 45 -6.03 3.53 -11.63
C PRO A 45 -6.89 4.52 -12.45
N VAL A 46 -6.38 5.14 -13.53
CA VAL A 46 -7.15 6.11 -14.33
C VAL A 46 -8.48 5.52 -14.81
N SER A 47 -8.46 4.30 -15.31
CA SER A 47 -9.67 3.61 -15.80
C SER A 47 -10.64 3.28 -14.65
N VAL A 48 -10.13 2.98 -13.45
CA VAL A 48 -10.97 2.79 -12.25
C VAL A 48 -11.70 4.10 -11.91
N TYR A 49 -10.98 5.22 -11.88
CA TYR A 49 -11.57 6.53 -11.59
C TYR A 49 -12.66 6.92 -12.60
N LYS A 50 -12.44 6.68 -13.90
CA LYS A 50 -13.45 6.93 -14.93
C LYS A 50 -14.75 6.18 -14.64
N VAL A 51 -14.67 4.89 -14.34
CA VAL A 51 -15.86 4.08 -14.02
C VAL A 51 -16.52 4.56 -12.73
N LEU A 52 -15.76 4.91 -11.68
CA LEU A 52 -16.33 5.47 -10.45
C LEU A 52 -17.09 6.78 -10.70
N VAL A 53 -16.55 7.67 -11.54
CA VAL A 53 -17.20 8.92 -11.93
C VAL A 53 -18.48 8.67 -12.72
N GLU A 54 -18.44 7.76 -13.69
CA GLU A 54 -19.62 7.37 -14.48
C GLU A 54 -20.74 6.83 -13.57
N ARG A 55 -20.38 5.97 -12.62
CA ARG A 55 -21.30 5.35 -11.66
C ARG A 55 -21.87 6.35 -10.66
N TYR A 56 -21.06 7.30 -10.21
CA TYR A 56 -21.55 8.43 -9.41
C TYR A 56 -22.58 9.25 -10.20
N LYS A 57 -22.28 9.60 -11.46
CA LYS A 57 -23.20 10.36 -12.32
C LYS A 57 -24.49 9.59 -12.64
N ALA A 58 -24.44 8.26 -12.63
CA ALA A 58 -25.62 7.39 -12.76
C ALA A 58 -26.45 7.27 -11.47
N GLY A 59 -25.93 7.75 -10.32
CA GLY A 59 -26.59 7.65 -9.02
C GLY A 59 -26.35 6.33 -8.27
N ASP A 60 -25.40 5.51 -8.72
CA ASP A 60 -25.12 4.19 -8.14
C ASP A 60 -24.32 4.27 -6.82
N VAL A 61 -23.63 5.39 -6.57
CA VAL A 61 -22.75 5.59 -5.42
C VAL A 61 -22.68 7.08 -5.04
N SER A 62 -22.44 7.38 -3.76
CA SER A 62 -22.17 8.73 -3.25
C SER A 62 -20.83 8.77 -2.51
N PHE A 63 -20.07 9.85 -2.71
CA PHE A 63 -18.78 10.11 -2.06
C PHE A 63 -18.87 11.17 -0.95
N GLU A 64 -20.06 11.67 -0.64
CA GLU A 64 -20.29 12.73 0.36
C GLU A 64 -19.69 12.38 1.74
N ASN A 65 -19.89 11.14 2.19
CA ASN A 65 -19.39 10.63 3.47
C ASN A 65 -18.17 9.70 3.29
N VAL A 66 -17.38 9.91 2.24
CA VAL A 66 -16.11 9.22 2.02
C VAL A 66 -14.96 10.14 2.42
N VAL A 67 -13.99 9.59 3.15
CA VAL A 67 -12.72 10.23 3.50
C VAL A 67 -11.60 9.55 2.74
N THR A 68 -10.75 10.32 2.05
CA THR A 68 -9.74 9.77 1.16
C THR A 68 -8.33 10.09 1.63
N PHE A 69 -7.43 9.12 1.55
CA PHE A 69 -6.00 9.30 1.81
C PHE A 69 -5.20 8.83 0.59
N ASN A 70 -4.45 9.74 -0.04
CA ASN A 70 -3.54 9.38 -1.11
C ASN A 70 -2.24 8.74 -0.59
N MET A 71 -1.62 7.91 -1.43
CA MET A 71 -0.38 7.20 -1.09
C MET A 71 0.83 8.13 -0.92
N ASP A 72 0.95 9.15 -1.76
CA ASP A 72 2.19 9.88 -1.93
C ASP A 72 1.97 11.26 -2.55
N GLU A 73 3.01 12.10 -2.49
CA GLU A 73 3.15 13.36 -3.22
C GLU A 73 4.64 13.68 -3.41
N TYR A 74 5.00 14.30 -4.53
CA TYR A 74 6.38 14.71 -4.79
C TYR A 74 6.81 15.87 -3.89
N ILE A 75 8.07 15.87 -3.43
CA ILE A 75 8.63 16.97 -2.65
C ILE A 75 9.12 18.08 -3.60
N GLY A 76 8.77 19.32 -3.27
CA GLY A 76 9.23 20.52 -3.98
C GLY A 76 8.55 20.80 -5.31
N ILE A 77 7.53 20.02 -5.69
CA ILE A 77 6.70 20.32 -6.86
C ILE A 77 5.59 21.30 -6.45
N PRO A 78 5.31 22.39 -7.20
CA PRO A 78 4.17 23.24 -6.89
C PRO A 78 2.87 22.44 -6.87
N ARG A 79 1.98 22.73 -5.92
CA ARG A 79 0.72 22.00 -5.74
C ARG A 79 -0.14 22.04 -7.01
N GLU A 80 -0.13 23.17 -7.71
CA GLU A 80 -0.89 23.43 -8.93
C GLU A 80 -0.17 22.94 -10.20
N HIS A 81 1.02 22.34 -10.06
CA HIS A 81 1.75 21.80 -11.20
C HIS A 81 0.93 20.68 -11.87
N PRO A 82 0.86 20.59 -13.21
CA PRO A 82 0.05 19.57 -13.91
C PRO A 82 0.42 18.11 -13.58
N GLN A 83 1.64 17.89 -13.07
CA GLN A 83 2.16 16.57 -12.69
C GLN A 83 2.25 16.38 -11.17
N SER A 84 1.72 17.30 -10.36
CA SER A 84 1.55 17.02 -8.92
C SER A 84 0.46 15.98 -8.74
N TYR A 85 0.57 15.17 -7.70
CA TYR A 85 -0.48 14.18 -7.40
C TYR A 85 -1.75 14.85 -6.90
N HIS A 86 -1.63 16.04 -6.30
CA HIS A 86 -2.76 16.92 -6.06
C HIS A 86 -3.54 17.24 -7.35
N THR A 87 -2.91 17.79 -8.39
CA THR A 87 -3.60 18.12 -9.65
C THR A 87 -4.15 16.87 -10.32
N TYR A 88 -3.36 15.79 -10.38
CA TYR A 88 -3.78 14.50 -10.92
C TYR A 88 -5.11 14.02 -10.32
N MET A 89 -5.24 14.05 -8.99
CA MET A 89 -6.45 13.55 -8.32
C MET A 89 -7.67 14.42 -8.58
N TYR A 90 -7.49 15.74 -8.66
CA TYR A 90 -8.58 16.66 -9.00
C TYR A 90 -9.02 16.50 -10.46
N ASP A 91 -8.08 16.31 -11.38
CA ASP A 91 -8.37 16.16 -12.80
C ASP A 91 -9.08 14.84 -13.11
N HIS A 92 -8.67 13.76 -12.45
CA HIS A 92 -9.20 12.42 -12.74
C HIS A 92 -10.40 12.01 -11.87
N PHE A 93 -10.56 12.58 -10.68
CA PHE A 93 -11.55 12.06 -9.72
C PHE A 93 -12.28 13.14 -8.92
N PHE A 94 -11.59 13.89 -8.06
CA PHE A 94 -12.24 14.72 -7.03
C PHE A 94 -13.14 15.83 -7.58
N SER A 95 -12.81 16.42 -8.73
CA SER A 95 -13.66 17.46 -9.35
C SER A 95 -14.94 16.91 -10.00
N HIS A 96 -15.08 15.59 -10.10
CA HIS A 96 -16.17 14.95 -10.83
C HIS A 96 -17.17 14.21 -9.94
N VAL A 97 -16.93 14.18 -8.62
CA VAL A 97 -17.76 13.51 -7.61
C VAL A 97 -18.09 14.44 -6.44
N ASN A 98 -19.06 14.09 -5.60
CA ASN A 98 -19.50 14.89 -4.45
C ASN A 98 -18.66 14.69 -3.17
N VAL A 99 -17.37 14.36 -3.28
CA VAL A 99 -16.51 14.26 -2.09
C VAL A 99 -16.32 15.65 -1.48
N HIS A 100 -16.44 15.76 -0.15
CA HIS A 100 -16.24 17.04 0.51
C HIS A 100 -14.74 17.40 0.56
N PRO A 101 -14.31 18.64 0.24
CA PRO A 101 -12.90 19.00 0.22
C PRO A 101 -12.15 18.76 1.54
N SER A 102 -12.84 18.90 2.69
CA SER A 102 -12.24 18.62 4.01
C SER A 102 -11.98 17.13 4.27
N ASN A 103 -12.55 16.25 3.47
CA ASN A 103 -12.39 14.80 3.58
C ASN A 103 -11.28 14.28 2.64
N ILE A 104 -10.64 15.18 1.86
CA ILE A 104 -9.53 14.83 0.97
C ILE A 104 -8.22 15.08 1.72
N HIS A 105 -7.43 14.01 1.87
CA HIS A 105 -6.10 14.05 2.45
C HIS A 105 -5.06 13.62 1.40
N ILE A 106 -4.13 14.52 1.10
CA ILE A 106 -2.95 14.29 0.25
C ILE A 106 -1.77 14.87 1.00
N LEU A 107 -0.64 14.15 1.03
CA LEU A 107 0.60 14.61 1.67
C LEU A 107 1.04 15.96 1.09
N ASN A 108 1.42 16.89 1.95
CA ASN A 108 1.96 18.18 1.52
C ASN A 108 3.47 18.09 1.23
N GLY A 109 3.82 17.82 -0.03
CA GLY A 109 5.21 17.77 -0.49
C GLY A 109 6.00 19.10 -0.38
N ASN A 110 5.34 20.22 -0.06
CA ASN A 110 5.97 21.53 0.16
C ASN A 110 5.91 21.98 1.63
N ALA A 111 5.63 21.07 2.57
CA ALA A 111 5.68 21.37 3.99
C ALA A 111 7.09 21.81 4.41
N ILE A 112 7.16 22.78 5.34
CA ILE A 112 8.43 23.28 5.88
C ILE A 112 9.21 22.15 6.57
N ASP A 113 8.49 21.31 7.32
CA ASP A 113 9.02 20.11 7.95
C ASP A 113 8.29 18.87 7.39
N PRO A 114 8.93 18.17 6.42
CA PRO A 114 8.39 16.95 5.83
C PRO A 114 8.15 15.80 6.82
N GLU A 115 8.92 15.71 7.90
CA GLU A 115 8.76 14.64 8.89
C GLU A 115 7.52 14.89 9.75
N THR A 116 7.32 16.14 10.18
CA THR A 116 6.10 16.54 10.90
C THR A 116 4.85 16.31 10.05
N GLU A 117 4.88 16.64 8.76
CA GLU A 117 3.79 16.33 7.82
C GLU A 117 3.46 14.83 7.81
N CYS A 118 4.47 13.97 7.71
CA CYS A 118 4.28 12.51 7.73
C CYS A 118 3.64 12.01 9.03
N VAL A 119 4.07 12.54 10.18
CA VAL A 119 3.50 12.19 11.50
C VAL A 119 2.05 12.64 11.61
N GLN A 120 1.72 13.84 11.12
CA GLN A 120 0.36 14.36 11.12
C GLN A 120 -0.55 13.55 10.19
N TYR A 121 -0.03 13.09 9.04
CA TYR A 121 -0.76 12.24 8.11
C TYR A 121 -1.16 10.90 8.73
N GLU A 122 -0.23 10.25 9.43
CA GLU A 122 -0.51 9.01 10.19
C GLU A 122 -1.53 9.24 11.32
N ALA A 123 -1.42 10.37 12.02
CA ALA A 123 -2.38 10.74 13.05
C ALA A 123 -3.78 10.97 12.47
N ALA A 124 -3.90 11.57 11.28
CA ALA A 124 -5.16 11.78 10.58
C ALA A 124 -5.80 10.44 10.16
N ILE A 125 -5.02 9.50 9.62
CA ILE A 125 -5.50 8.14 9.31
C ILE A 125 -6.05 7.46 10.56
N LYS A 126 -5.32 7.55 11.69
CA LYS A 126 -5.75 6.96 12.95
C LYS A 126 -7.00 7.64 13.51
N ALA A 127 -7.11 8.97 13.39
CA ALA A 127 -8.27 9.73 13.82
C ALA A 127 -9.53 9.39 13.02
N ALA A 128 -9.37 9.04 11.73
CA ALA A 128 -10.45 8.55 10.88
C ALA A 128 -10.89 7.10 11.20
N GLY A 129 -10.17 6.38 12.08
CA GLY A 129 -10.49 4.99 12.44
C GLY A 129 -9.70 3.93 11.65
N GLY A 130 -8.67 4.36 10.90
CA GLY A 130 -7.93 3.51 9.96
C GLY A 130 -8.58 3.47 8.58
N ILE A 131 -7.91 2.84 7.62
CA ILE A 131 -8.38 2.75 6.23
C ILE A 131 -9.24 1.49 6.06
N ASP A 132 -10.46 1.65 5.53
CA ASP A 132 -11.36 0.52 5.29
C ASP A 132 -10.99 -0.24 4.02
N LEU A 133 -10.64 0.48 2.95
CA LEU A 133 -10.14 -0.11 1.72
C LEU A 133 -9.00 0.74 1.16
N PHE A 134 -7.87 0.11 0.87
CA PHE A 134 -6.72 0.75 0.25
C PHE A 134 -6.59 0.25 -1.19
N LEU A 135 -6.86 1.13 -2.16
CA LEU A 135 -6.56 0.86 -3.56
C LEU A 135 -5.08 1.20 -3.83
N GLY A 136 -4.35 0.29 -4.44
CA GLY A 136 -2.95 0.46 -4.80
C GLY A 136 -2.64 0.01 -6.22
N GLY A 137 -1.48 0.41 -6.71
CA GLY A 137 -0.85 -0.16 -7.90
C GLY A 137 0.48 -0.81 -7.54
N ILE A 138 1.19 -1.29 -8.55
CA ILE A 138 2.54 -1.83 -8.43
C ILE A 138 3.51 -1.11 -9.38
N GLY A 139 4.74 -0.86 -8.96
CA GLY A 139 5.85 -0.49 -9.84
C GLY A 139 6.36 -1.68 -10.68
N PRO A 140 7.11 -1.46 -11.77
CA PRO A 140 7.77 -2.55 -12.51
C PRO A 140 8.85 -3.29 -11.69
N ASP A 141 9.34 -2.67 -10.63
CA ASP A 141 10.26 -3.18 -9.61
C ASP A 141 9.54 -3.78 -8.38
N GLY A 142 8.20 -3.84 -8.39
CA GLY A 142 7.41 -4.37 -7.28
C GLY A 142 7.14 -3.40 -6.13
N HIS A 143 7.43 -2.11 -6.28
CA HIS A 143 7.11 -1.14 -5.22
C HIS A 143 5.60 -0.95 -5.08
N ILE A 144 5.17 -0.65 -3.84
CA ILE A 144 3.84 -0.13 -3.52
C ILE A 144 3.97 1.29 -2.94
N ALA A 145 3.18 2.25 -3.43
CA ALA A 145 3.49 3.69 -3.28
C ALA A 145 4.93 3.97 -3.73
N PHE A 146 5.65 4.91 -3.12
CA PHE A 146 7.10 5.04 -3.30
C PHE A 146 7.92 4.19 -2.30
N ASN A 147 7.42 3.03 -1.86
CA ASN A 147 8.22 2.10 -1.08
C ASN A 147 9.15 1.29 -2.01
N GLU A 148 10.19 1.98 -2.48
CA GLU A 148 11.22 1.46 -3.39
C GLU A 148 11.93 0.21 -2.83
N PRO A 149 12.55 -0.62 -3.69
CA PRO A 149 13.33 -1.79 -3.26
C PRO A 149 14.31 -1.49 -2.12
N GLY A 150 14.31 -2.35 -1.11
CA GLY A 150 15.09 -2.18 0.13
C GLY A 150 14.36 -1.43 1.24
N SER A 151 13.15 -0.91 0.99
CA SER A 151 12.32 -0.27 2.02
C SER A 151 11.89 -1.27 3.10
N SER A 152 11.94 -0.85 4.37
CA SER A 152 11.44 -1.69 5.48
C SER A 152 9.97 -2.08 5.26
N LEU A 153 9.65 -3.35 5.44
CA LEU A 153 8.27 -3.84 5.38
C LEU A 153 7.42 -3.37 6.57
N LEU A 154 8.05 -2.89 7.65
CA LEU A 154 7.40 -2.26 8.80
C LEU A 154 7.44 -0.72 8.72
N SER A 155 7.75 -0.15 7.55
CA SER A 155 7.89 1.29 7.40
C SER A 155 6.57 2.03 7.61
N ARG A 156 6.68 3.26 8.15
CA ARG A 156 5.60 4.25 8.24
C ARG A 156 5.75 5.31 7.14
N THR A 157 4.77 6.22 7.11
CA THR A 157 4.80 7.41 6.26
C THR A 157 6.09 8.19 6.49
N ARG A 158 6.81 8.50 5.41
CA ARG A 158 8.15 9.12 5.47
C ARG A 158 8.52 9.78 4.16
N VAL A 159 9.60 10.55 4.23
CA VAL A 159 10.36 11.01 3.07
C VAL A 159 11.09 9.83 2.42
N LYS A 160 11.02 9.73 1.09
CA LYS A 160 11.74 8.71 0.33
C LYS A 160 12.38 9.29 -0.92
N THR A 161 13.66 8.98 -1.13
CA THR A 161 14.37 9.22 -2.39
C THR A 161 13.91 8.23 -3.43
N LEU A 162 13.56 8.72 -4.61
CA LEU A 162 13.10 7.88 -5.73
C LEU A 162 14.28 7.09 -6.31
N ALA A 163 14.01 5.84 -6.68
CA ALA A 163 14.97 5.01 -7.40
C ALA A 163 15.16 5.52 -8.84
N TYR A 164 16.30 5.19 -9.45
CA TYR A 164 16.58 5.58 -10.84
C TYR A 164 15.51 5.04 -11.81
N ASP A 165 15.06 3.79 -11.60
CA ASP A 165 14.01 3.18 -12.44
C ASP A 165 12.68 3.93 -12.33
N THR A 166 12.33 4.42 -11.14
CA THR A 166 11.14 5.26 -10.90
C THR A 166 11.27 6.62 -11.58
N ILE A 167 12.44 7.26 -11.50
CA ILE A 167 12.72 8.51 -12.20
C ILE A 167 12.60 8.31 -13.72
N LEU A 168 13.17 7.23 -14.25
CA LEU A 168 13.10 6.87 -15.66
C LEU A 168 11.66 6.63 -16.10
N ALA A 169 10.88 5.85 -15.35
CA ALA A 169 9.49 5.55 -15.64
C ALA A 169 8.60 6.80 -15.59
N ASN A 170 8.87 7.73 -14.67
CA ASN A 170 8.09 8.94 -14.50
C ASN A 170 8.52 10.07 -15.45
N SER A 171 9.72 10.04 -16.01
CA SER A 171 10.23 11.05 -16.95
C SER A 171 9.29 11.32 -18.12
N ARG A 172 8.52 10.32 -18.57
CA ARG A 172 7.48 10.46 -19.60
C ARG A 172 6.43 11.53 -19.29
N PHE A 173 6.18 11.80 -18.01
CA PHE A 173 5.25 12.84 -17.55
C PHE A 173 5.91 14.23 -17.47
N PHE A 174 7.24 14.28 -17.44
CA PHE A 174 8.05 15.50 -17.34
C PHE A 174 8.76 15.84 -18.66
N GLY A 175 8.16 15.44 -19.79
CA GLY A 175 8.70 15.72 -21.13
C GLY A 175 9.92 14.88 -21.51
N ASN A 176 10.05 13.68 -20.93
CA ASN A 176 11.20 12.77 -21.07
C ASN A 176 12.53 13.37 -20.57
N ASP A 177 12.46 14.31 -19.62
CA ASP A 177 13.61 14.96 -19.01
C ASP A 177 13.76 14.50 -17.55
N LEU A 178 14.83 13.75 -17.28
CA LEU A 178 15.10 13.15 -15.98
C LEU A 178 15.35 14.21 -14.89
N GLU A 179 15.93 15.37 -15.25
CA GLU A 179 16.25 16.41 -14.27
C GLU A 179 15.01 17.18 -13.79
N LYS A 180 13.91 17.11 -14.55
CA LYS A 180 12.63 17.71 -14.15
C LYS A 180 11.81 16.82 -13.22
N VAL A 181 12.16 15.55 -13.09
CA VAL A 181 11.48 14.63 -12.17
C VAL A 181 11.92 14.94 -10.74
N PRO A 182 10.99 15.18 -9.80
CA PRO A 182 11.34 15.34 -8.39
C PRO A 182 12.12 14.14 -7.87
N LYS A 183 13.22 14.38 -7.16
CA LYS A 183 14.13 13.31 -6.69
C LYS A 183 13.66 12.64 -5.40
N MET A 184 12.68 13.25 -4.72
CA MET A 184 12.15 12.79 -3.45
C MET A 184 10.63 12.94 -3.41
N ALA A 185 9.98 12.12 -2.61
CA ALA A 185 8.55 12.14 -2.37
C ALA A 185 8.24 11.88 -0.89
N LEU A 186 7.07 12.34 -0.45
CA LEU A 186 6.42 11.81 0.74
C LEU A 186 5.60 10.61 0.32
N THR A 187 5.64 9.55 1.12
CA THR A 187 4.92 8.32 0.83
C THR A 187 4.45 7.66 2.12
N VAL A 188 3.26 7.09 2.10
CA VAL A 188 2.82 6.14 3.12
C VAL A 188 3.78 4.94 3.17
N GLY A 189 3.94 4.37 4.35
CA GLY A 189 4.79 3.20 4.54
C GLY A 189 4.10 1.89 4.16
N VAL A 190 4.90 0.82 4.03
CA VAL A 190 4.36 -0.52 3.77
C VAL A 190 3.41 -0.94 4.90
N GLN A 191 3.78 -0.70 6.16
CA GLN A 191 2.94 -1.03 7.30
C GLN A 191 1.66 -0.19 7.34
N THR A 192 1.74 1.08 6.93
CA THR A 192 0.57 1.97 6.84
C THR A 192 -0.48 1.40 5.90
N ILE A 193 -0.06 0.79 4.78
CA ILE A 193 -0.96 0.14 3.83
C ILE A 193 -1.48 -1.19 4.39
N LEU A 194 -0.61 -2.00 5.00
CA LEU A 194 -0.99 -3.30 5.58
C LEU A 194 -1.92 -3.18 6.81
N GLU A 195 -2.06 -1.99 7.39
CA GLU A 195 -3.01 -1.71 8.47
C GLU A 195 -4.43 -1.41 7.96
N ALA A 196 -4.61 -1.27 6.64
CA ALA A 196 -5.95 -1.19 6.06
C ALA A 196 -6.74 -2.49 6.31
N ARG A 197 -8.07 -2.41 6.31
CA ARG A 197 -8.90 -3.63 6.47
C ARG A 197 -8.85 -4.48 5.22
N GLU A 198 -8.82 -3.83 4.07
CA GLU A 198 -8.74 -4.42 2.74
C GLU A 198 -7.67 -3.69 1.94
N VAL A 199 -6.88 -4.47 1.19
CA VAL A 199 -5.95 -3.92 0.21
C VAL A 199 -6.28 -4.51 -1.16
N VAL A 200 -6.61 -3.64 -2.11
CA VAL A 200 -6.96 -3.99 -3.48
C VAL A 200 -5.89 -3.42 -4.39
N ILE A 201 -5.28 -4.27 -5.22
CA ILE A 201 -4.20 -3.86 -6.12
C ILE A 201 -4.64 -4.06 -7.56
N ILE A 202 -4.45 -3.03 -8.39
CA ILE A 202 -4.58 -3.14 -9.84
C ILE A 202 -3.22 -3.35 -10.50
N ILE A 203 -3.09 -4.37 -11.36
CA ILE A 203 -1.86 -4.64 -12.12
C ILE A 203 -2.23 -4.98 -13.56
N THR A 204 -1.89 -4.10 -14.50
CA THR A 204 -2.26 -4.27 -15.91
C THR A 204 -1.06 -4.15 -16.83
N GLY A 205 -0.98 -5.04 -17.81
CA GLY A 205 -0.02 -5.04 -18.89
C GLY A 205 1.25 -5.87 -18.63
N ALA A 206 1.83 -6.37 -19.72
CA ALA A 206 2.97 -7.29 -19.71
C ALA A 206 4.21 -6.74 -18.98
N HIS A 207 4.43 -5.43 -19.02
CA HIS A 207 5.56 -4.78 -18.35
C HIS A 207 5.54 -4.87 -16.81
N LYS A 208 4.44 -5.38 -16.21
CA LYS A 208 4.33 -5.64 -14.76
C LYS A 208 4.33 -7.12 -14.40
N SER A 209 4.42 -8.04 -15.36
CA SER A 209 4.29 -9.48 -15.13
C SER A 209 5.37 -10.04 -14.22
N MET A 210 6.62 -9.58 -14.36
CA MET A 210 7.72 -10.00 -13.51
C MET A 210 7.51 -9.57 -12.05
N ALA A 211 7.07 -8.33 -11.83
CA ALA A 211 6.77 -7.83 -10.50
C ALA A 211 5.61 -8.62 -9.86
N LEU A 212 4.55 -8.93 -10.63
CA LEU A 212 3.45 -9.79 -10.15
C LEU A 212 3.96 -11.17 -9.73
N LYS A 213 4.78 -11.82 -10.57
CA LYS A 213 5.38 -13.13 -10.27
C LYS A 213 6.20 -13.10 -8.98
N LYS A 214 7.05 -12.08 -8.82
CA LYS A 214 7.86 -11.89 -7.61
C LYS A 214 7.02 -11.68 -6.35
N CYS A 215 5.86 -11.04 -6.47
CA CYS A 215 5.02 -10.75 -5.31
C CYS A 215 4.03 -11.88 -4.97
N VAL A 216 3.69 -12.75 -5.92
CA VAL A 216 2.70 -13.82 -5.74
C VAL A 216 3.33 -15.20 -5.56
N GLU A 217 4.39 -15.53 -6.29
CA GLU A 217 4.99 -16.87 -6.30
C GLU A 217 6.29 -16.98 -5.49
N ASP A 218 7.07 -15.90 -5.42
CA ASP A 218 8.28 -15.86 -4.60
C ASP A 218 7.94 -15.43 -3.16
N GLY A 219 8.89 -15.59 -2.23
CA GLY A 219 8.67 -15.26 -0.82
C GLY A 219 8.66 -13.76 -0.52
N VAL A 220 8.13 -13.40 0.66
CA VAL A 220 8.14 -12.04 1.21
C VAL A 220 9.55 -11.47 1.21
N ASN A 221 9.75 -10.35 0.52
CA ASN A 221 11.06 -9.74 0.31
C ASN A 221 10.95 -8.22 0.19
N HIS A 222 11.78 -7.48 0.93
CA HIS A 222 11.82 -6.02 0.89
C HIS A 222 12.32 -5.42 -0.43
N MET A 223 12.88 -6.23 -1.33
CA MET A 223 13.21 -5.83 -2.70
C MET A 223 11.98 -5.78 -3.60
N TRP A 224 10.89 -6.44 -3.21
CA TRP A 224 9.60 -6.46 -3.91
C TRP A 224 8.53 -6.14 -2.89
N THR A 225 8.40 -4.86 -2.49
CA THR A 225 7.65 -4.50 -1.27
C THR A 225 6.18 -4.90 -1.30
N LEU A 226 5.56 -5.02 -2.47
CA LEU A 226 4.20 -5.56 -2.63
C LEU A 226 4.08 -7.04 -2.18
N SER A 227 5.17 -7.82 -2.17
CA SER A 227 5.17 -9.20 -1.64
C SER A 227 4.74 -9.28 -0.17
N SER A 228 4.82 -8.17 0.57
CA SER A 228 4.30 -8.07 1.93
C SER A 228 2.78 -8.29 2.04
N LEU A 229 2.02 -8.14 0.94
CA LEU A 229 0.60 -8.48 0.90
C LEU A 229 0.31 -9.95 1.20
N GLN A 230 1.28 -10.85 1.04
CA GLN A 230 1.13 -12.24 1.47
C GLN A 230 0.85 -12.37 2.98
N LEU A 231 1.23 -11.35 3.77
CA LEU A 231 1.00 -11.27 5.21
C LEU A 231 -0.33 -10.58 5.58
N HIS A 232 -0.99 -9.93 4.62
CA HIS A 232 -2.23 -9.22 4.85
C HIS A 232 -3.40 -10.22 4.99
N PRO A 233 -4.38 -10.00 5.90
CA PRO A 233 -5.51 -10.91 6.06
C PRO A 233 -6.48 -10.88 4.87
N HIS A 234 -6.64 -9.73 4.22
CA HIS A 234 -7.62 -9.51 3.14
C HIS A 234 -7.07 -8.81 1.90
N PRO A 235 -6.03 -9.37 1.23
CA PRO A 235 -5.49 -8.80 0.00
C PRO A 235 -6.24 -9.34 -1.23
N MET A 236 -6.54 -8.45 -2.15
CA MET A 236 -7.05 -8.73 -3.49
C MET A 236 -6.13 -8.11 -4.52
N ILE A 237 -5.70 -8.90 -5.48
CA ILE A 237 -4.96 -8.43 -6.65
C ILE A 237 -5.84 -8.68 -7.87
N VAL A 238 -6.08 -7.65 -8.66
CA VAL A 238 -6.87 -7.72 -9.89
C VAL A 238 -5.97 -7.39 -11.07
N VAL A 239 -5.92 -8.30 -12.03
CA VAL A 239 -4.97 -8.27 -13.14
C VAL A 239 -5.66 -8.51 -14.48
N ASP A 240 -5.03 -8.03 -15.56
CA ASP A 240 -5.34 -8.48 -16.92
C ASP A 240 -4.53 -9.75 -17.27
N GLU A 241 -4.86 -10.42 -18.38
CA GLU A 241 -4.12 -11.61 -18.84
C GLU A 241 -2.63 -11.31 -19.09
N ASP A 242 -2.32 -10.16 -19.68
CA ASP A 242 -0.94 -9.76 -20.00
C ASP A 242 -0.05 -9.63 -18.76
N ALA A 243 -0.58 -9.18 -17.63
CA ALA A 243 0.17 -9.15 -16.38
C ALA A 243 0.49 -10.56 -15.85
N THR A 244 -0.15 -11.63 -16.33
CA THR A 244 0.09 -13.00 -15.86
C THR A 244 1.18 -13.76 -16.62
N LEU A 245 1.80 -13.17 -17.64
CA LEU A 245 2.72 -13.85 -18.57
C LEU A 245 3.90 -14.58 -17.90
N GLU A 246 4.35 -14.11 -16.75
CA GLU A 246 5.48 -14.69 -16.01
C GLU A 246 5.02 -15.65 -14.90
N LEU A 247 3.72 -15.74 -14.62
CA LEU A 247 3.18 -16.68 -13.65
C LEU A 247 3.21 -18.10 -14.19
N GLN A 248 3.31 -19.08 -13.28
CA GLN A 248 3.13 -20.47 -13.65
C GLN A 248 1.69 -20.72 -14.12
N VAL A 249 1.55 -21.52 -15.17
CA VAL A 249 0.25 -21.98 -15.68
C VAL A 249 -0.62 -22.59 -14.57
N LYS A 250 0.01 -23.30 -13.62
CA LYS A 250 -0.69 -23.87 -12.47
C LYS A 250 -1.29 -22.80 -11.56
N THR A 251 -0.56 -21.72 -11.30
CA THR A 251 -1.01 -20.56 -10.49
C THR A 251 -2.22 -19.91 -11.14
N VAL A 252 -2.13 -19.59 -12.43
CA VAL A 252 -3.23 -18.99 -13.21
C VAL A 252 -4.47 -19.87 -13.19
N LYS A 253 -4.32 -21.17 -13.48
CA LYS A 253 -5.43 -22.14 -13.46
C LYS A 253 -6.06 -22.29 -12.07
N TYR A 254 -5.24 -22.28 -11.02
CA TYR A 254 -5.71 -22.37 -9.64
C TYR A 254 -6.65 -21.21 -9.28
N PHE A 255 -6.22 -19.97 -9.54
CA PHE A 255 -7.02 -18.79 -9.20
C PHE A 255 -8.26 -18.63 -10.09
N LYS A 256 -8.16 -18.91 -11.40
CA LYS A 256 -9.33 -18.95 -12.29
C LYS A 256 -10.37 -19.97 -11.81
N SER A 257 -9.92 -21.17 -11.43
CA SER A 257 -10.79 -22.24 -10.93
C SER A 257 -11.50 -21.86 -9.63
N ILE A 258 -10.76 -21.31 -8.65
CA ILE A 258 -11.34 -20.92 -7.36
C ILE A 258 -12.38 -19.82 -7.52
N GLU A 259 -12.10 -18.77 -8.29
CA GLU A 259 -13.07 -17.69 -8.49
C GLU A 259 -14.31 -18.18 -9.25
N ALA A 260 -14.16 -19.09 -10.23
CA ALA A 260 -15.28 -19.69 -10.93
C ALA A 260 -16.18 -20.52 -9.99
N VAL A 261 -15.57 -21.37 -9.14
CA VAL A 261 -16.32 -22.16 -8.16
C VAL A 261 -16.99 -21.25 -7.14
N ALA A 262 -16.26 -20.28 -6.58
CA ALA A 262 -16.77 -19.30 -5.62
C ALA A 262 -18.01 -18.58 -6.18
N THR A 263 -17.92 -18.07 -7.41
CA THR A 263 -19.04 -17.42 -8.12
C THR A 263 -20.21 -18.38 -8.34
N SER A 264 -19.95 -19.63 -8.77
CA SER A 264 -21.01 -20.62 -9.03
C SER A 264 -21.82 -21.00 -7.79
N GLN A 265 -21.20 -20.92 -6.61
CA GLN A 265 -21.83 -21.23 -5.32
C GLN A 265 -22.48 -20.00 -4.67
N GLY A 266 -22.45 -18.84 -5.33
CA GLY A 266 -22.86 -17.57 -4.73
C GLY A 266 -21.97 -17.13 -3.57
N PHE A 267 -20.80 -17.76 -3.42
CA PHE A 267 -19.79 -17.38 -2.44
C PHE A 267 -18.84 -16.39 -3.10
N GLU A 268 -19.27 -15.14 -3.22
CA GLU A 268 -18.29 -14.08 -3.39
C GLU A 268 -17.47 -14.05 -2.10
N GLN A 269 -16.12 -14.01 -2.17
CA GLN A 269 -15.25 -13.95 -0.99
C GLN A 269 -15.37 -12.57 -0.31
N ILE A 270 -16.56 -12.36 0.24
CA ILE A 270 -17.12 -11.20 0.88
C ILE A 270 -16.57 -11.21 2.30
N LEU A 271 -15.91 -10.12 2.69
CA LEU A 271 -15.47 -9.99 4.07
C LEU A 271 -16.65 -10.12 5.04
N PRO A 272 -16.45 -10.73 6.22
CA PRO A 272 -17.46 -10.72 7.27
C PRO A 272 -17.94 -9.29 7.54
N SER A 273 -19.25 -9.10 7.74
CA SER A 273 -19.85 -7.76 7.93
C SER A 273 -19.14 -6.92 8.99
N LYS A 274 -18.69 -7.53 10.09
CA LYS A 274 -17.93 -6.86 11.16
C LYS A 274 -16.58 -6.29 10.71
N VAL A 275 -15.91 -6.95 9.77
CA VAL A 275 -14.66 -6.46 9.17
C VAL A 275 -14.98 -5.42 8.09
N ARG A 276 -16.09 -5.62 7.36
CA ARG A 276 -16.54 -4.71 6.31
C ARG A 276 -16.87 -3.31 6.80
N THR A 277 -17.43 -3.18 8.00
CA THR A 277 -17.89 -1.90 8.56
C THR A 277 -16.87 -1.22 9.47
N GLY A 278 -15.71 -1.84 9.68
CA GLY A 278 -14.76 -1.39 10.70
C GLY A 278 -15.33 -1.35 12.14
N PRO A 279 -14.49 -1.03 13.13
CA PRO A 279 -14.94 -0.62 14.45
C PRO A 279 -15.50 0.80 14.35
N ARG A 280 -16.66 1.03 14.98
CA ARG A 280 -17.20 2.39 15.13
C ARG A 280 -16.13 3.30 15.74
N PRO A 281 -15.89 4.51 15.21
CA PRO A 281 -15.14 5.52 15.93
C PRO A 281 -15.76 5.65 17.31
N ARG A 282 -14.96 5.41 18.35
CA ARG A 282 -15.40 5.67 19.72
C ARG A 282 -15.59 7.18 19.78
N ALA A 283 -16.84 7.64 19.86
CA ALA A 283 -17.14 9.06 19.99
C ALA A 283 -16.32 9.62 21.16
N ILE A 284 -15.27 10.38 20.86
CA ILE A 284 -14.60 11.18 21.89
C ILE A 284 -15.54 12.36 22.08
N ALA A 285 -16.58 12.15 22.87
CA ALA A 285 -17.36 13.23 23.44
C ALA A 285 -16.47 13.96 24.45
N LYS A 286 -15.56 14.82 23.95
CA LYS A 286 -14.96 15.85 24.78
C LYS A 286 -16.06 16.87 25.05
N LYS A 287 -16.80 16.67 26.14
CA LYS A 287 -17.40 17.80 26.86
C LYS A 287 -16.26 18.75 27.18
N ILE A 288 -16.23 19.90 26.52
CA ILE A 288 -15.39 21.02 26.95
C ILE A 288 -16.03 21.51 28.25
N GLY A 289 -15.54 20.98 29.37
CA GLY A 289 -15.91 21.36 30.72
C GLY A 289 -14.69 21.17 31.59
N ALA A 290 -14.15 22.30 32.06
CA ALA A 290 -13.04 22.48 33.01
C ALA A 290 -11.77 21.65 32.73
N GLY A 291 -10.67 22.35 32.43
CA GLY A 291 -9.38 21.73 32.15
C GLY A 291 -8.90 20.82 33.29
N PRO A 292 -8.14 19.75 32.98
CA PRO A 292 -7.37 19.08 34.01
C PRO A 292 -6.22 20.02 34.41
N GLU A 293 -6.00 20.16 35.71
CA GLU A 293 -4.80 20.80 36.26
C GLU A 293 -3.57 20.26 35.53
N ILE A 294 -2.77 21.18 34.99
CA ILE A 294 -1.47 20.87 34.42
C ILE A 294 -0.58 20.49 35.61
N GLN A 295 -0.39 19.19 35.81
CA GLN A 295 0.69 18.71 36.68
C GLN A 295 1.99 18.88 35.88
N GLU A 296 2.90 19.72 36.41
CA GLU A 296 4.20 19.98 35.78
C GLU A 296 4.92 18.67 35.41
N PRO A 297 5.66 18.63 34.28
CA PRO A 297 6.44 17.46 33.94
C PRO A 297 7.57 17.30 34.97
N GLY A 298 7.34 16.41 35.95
CA GLY A 298 8.37 16.01 36.90
C GLY A 298 9.55 15.42 36.15
N ILE A 299 10.71 16.08 36.25
CA ILE A 299 11.99 15.54 35.82
C ILE A 299 12.22 14.28 36.68
N LEU A 300 12.04 13.11 36.09
CA LEU A 300 12.42 11.86 36.74
C LEU A 300 13.95 11.80 36.73
N GLU A 301 14.56 11.88 37.91
CA GLU A 301 15.98 11.57 38.08
C GLU A 301 16.27 10.18 37.51
N PRO A 302 17.41 9.99 36.80
CA PRO A 302 17.73 8.71 36.20
C PRO A 302 17.89 7.66 37.30
N GLN A 303 17.00 6.67 37.28
CA GLN A 303 17.10 5.48 38.14
C GLN A 303 18.37 4.71 37.76
N PRO A 304 19.24 4.37 38.73
CA PRO A 304 20.42 3.56 38.44
C PRO A 304 19.98 2.16 38.02
N VAL A 305 20.19 1.82 36.75
CA VAL A 305 20.07 0.44 36.28
C VAL A 305 21.11 -0.41 36.99
N THR A 306 20.66 -1.37 37.79
CA THR A 306 21.50 -2.45 38.29
C THR A 306 22.12 -3.17 37.09
N SER A 307 23.44 -3.01 36.95
CA SER A 307 24.25 -3.70 35.96
C SER A 307 24.27 -5.20 36.27
N THR A 308 23.33 -5.94 35.69
CA THR A 308 23.35 -7.42 35.71
C THR A 308 23.59 -8.01 34.32
N LEU A 309 24.16 -7.23 33.39
CA LEU A 309 24.51 -7.68 32.03
C LEU A 309 25.99 -7.49 31.65
N LEU A 310 26.88 -7.20 32.60
CA LEU A 310 28.32 -7.09 32.33
C LEU A 310 29.16 -7.71 33.46
N THR A 311 29.07 -9.03 33.62
CA THR A 311 30.16 -9.82 34.22
C THR A 311 30.25 -11.16 33.49
N ALA A 312 30.86 -11.16 32.31
CA ALA A 312 31.52 -12.35 31.80
C ALA A 312 32.94 -12.39 32.42
N PRO A 313 33.43 -13.54 32.89
CA PRO A 313 34.81 -13.63 33.35
C PRO A 313 35.75 -13.37 32.18
N ALA A 314 36.73 -12.50 32.39
CA ALA A 314 37.83 -12.30 31.47
C ALA A 314 38.78 -13.50 31.57
N ASN A 315 38.54 -14.54 30.76
CA ASN A 315 39.55 -15.44 30.21
C ASN A 315 38.89 -16.40 29.21
N GLU A 316 39.61 -16.66 28.11
CA GLU A 316 39.26 -17.46 26.91
C GLU A 316 38.53 -16.71 25.79
N TYR A 317 39.32 -16.21 24.84
CA TYR A 317 38.84 -15.87 23.50
C TYR A 317 38.33 -17.15 22.81
N PRO A 318 37.11 -17.19 22.24
CA PRO A 318 36.72 -18.30 21.40
C PRO A 318 37.55 -18.24 20.11
N VAL A 319 38.40 -19.24 19.92
CA VAL A 319 39.03 -19.52 18.63
C VAL A 319 37.90 -19.71 17.61
N ARG A 320 37.88 -18.89 16.56
CA ARG A 320 36.97 -19.09 15.41
C ARG A 320 37.12 -20.53 14.93
N SER A 321 36.02 -21.27 14.84
CA SER A 321 36.01 -22.54 14.12
C SER A 321 36.39 -22.25 12.66
N HIS A 322 37.55 -22.75 12.23
CA HIS A 322 37.93 -22.76 10.83
C HIS A 322 36.92 -23.60 10.07
N THR A 323 36.17 -22.98 9.17
CA THR A 323 35.41 -23.71 8.14
C THR A 323 36.42 -24.48 7.29
N PRO A 324 36.27 -25.80 7.10
CA PRO A 324 37.12 -26.52 6.15
C PRO A 324 36.96 -25.93 4.75
N GLU A 325 38.06 -25.80 4.01
CA GLU A 325 38.03 -25.41 2.60
C GLU A 325 37.09 -26.31 1.80
N LEU A 326 36.35 -25.70 0.85
CA LEU A 326 35.51 -26.40 -0.10
C LEU A 326 36.38 -27.28 -1.02
N ILE A 327 36.48 -28.56 -0.70
CA ILE A 327 37.04 -29.57 -1.60
C ILE A 327 35.96 -29.92 -2.65
N PRO A 328 36.19 -29.72 -3.95
CA PRO A 328 35.23 -30.11 -4.98
C PRO A 328 35.13 -31.65 -5.04
N ASP A 329 34.02 -32.21 -4.56
CA ASP A 329 33.72 -33.64 -4.69
C ASP A 329 33.48 -33.97 -6.18
N ARG A 330 34.44 -34.63 -6.83
CA ARG A 330 34.26 -35.12 -8.20
C ARG A 330 33.40 -36.38 -8.14
N MET A 331 32.27 -36.38 -8.87
CA MET A 331 31.30 -37.48 -9.03
C MET A 331 31.87 -38.87 -9.41
N GLY A 332 33.17 -39.01 -9.68
CA GLY A 332 33.84 -40.29 -9.90
C GLY A 332 34.29 -41.05 -8.64
N SER A 333 34.20 -40.44 -7.45
CA SER A 333 34.63 -41.04 -6.17
C SER A 333 33.61 -42.02 -5.56
N ARG A 334 32.41 -42.14 -6.12
CA ARG A 334 31.29 -42.91 -5.54
C ARG A 334 30.97 -44.23 -6.27
N ILE A 335 31.86 -44.69 -7.15
CA ILE A 335 31.72 -46.00 -7.80
C ILE A 335 32.74 -46.96 -7.18
N THR A 336 32.29 -47.83 -6.28
CA THR A 336 33.05 -49.02 -5.90
C THR A 336 32.95 -50.03 -7.04
N ALA A 337 34.07 -50.34 -7.67
CA ALA A 337 34.18 -51.46 -8.59
C ALA A 337 34.05 -52.77 -7.79
N HIS A 338 32.99 -53.54 -8.05
CA HIS A 338 32.99 -55.00 -8.10
C HIS A 338 31.69 -55.51 -8.73
#